data_AF-A0A3B3S667-F1
#
_entry.id   AF-A0A3B3S667-F1
#
_cell.length_a   1.000
_cell.length_b   1.000
_cell.length_c   1.000
_cell.angle_alpha   90.00
_cell.angle_beta   90.00
_cell.angle_gamma   90.00
#
_symmetry.space_group_name_H-M   'P 1'
#
loop_
_entity.id
_entity.type
_entity.pdbx_description
1 polymer ?
#
loop_
_entity_poly.entity_id
_entity_poly.type
_entity_poly.pdbx_seq_one_letter_code
_entity_poly.pdbx_strand_id
1 'polypeptide(L)'
;MEDSENVNAGDTSTRRRKMNDMAVKGKISPLNPEVVTDSRASQAKRKKGGHIAALILARGGSKGIPLKNIKMLAGVPLIGWVLRAARDSQVFDSVWVSTDHDEIERVAEAWGATVHRRCPEVSKDSTSSLETIQEFSRLNPDVDVICNIQATSPCLHPYHLKEALEMITKQGYESVFSVVRRHHFRWEEVKKGAGSYTNPLNLDPAHRPRRQDWAGELCENGSFYFATRELVDKGLLQGGKMAYFEMLPEYSVDIDVDIDWPVAEQRVLRYGYFGMDKLEVIKLLLCNISGCLTDGQMYMSAAGEEMVSVNCQDVVGIGMLQQEGVEVILLSSKDCPISRALEDKLSQRVGCKLWLDVQDKHSEVKMIMKQKGLEWKEVAYLGNDEPDVDCLNLCGLSGAPKDAPPVAINAAKYACRSSSGKGALREFAEHILLLKKRAKSKMDQDRIGRENF
;
A
#
# COMPACT_ATOMS: atom_id res chain seq x y z
N MET A 1 -24.37 73.34 34.32
CA MET A 1 -23.55 74.47 33.83
C MET A 1 -22.95 73.95 32.53
N GLU A 2 -23.74 74.09 31.46
CA GLU A 2 -23.50 75.04 30.34
C GLU A 2 -22.46 74.40 29.38
N ASP A 3 -22.59 74.33 28.05
CA ASP A 3 -23.57 74.71 27.03
C ASP A 3 -23.05 74.01 25.72
N SER A 4 -23.88 73.47 24.83
CA SER A 4 -24.24 74.01 23.49
C SER A 4 -23.10 74.76 22.74
N GLU A 5 -22.86 74.72 21.42
CA GLU A 5 -23.50 74.25 20.19
C GLU A 5 -22.54 74.58 19.00
N ASN A 6 -22.74 73.94 17.84
CA ASN A 6 -22.58 74.47 16.46
C ASN A 6 -21.27 75.09 15.92
N VAL A 7 -20.87 74.71 14.69
CA VAL A 7 -21.06 75.46 13.41
C VAL A 7 -20.15 74.87 12.31
N ASN A 8 -20.74 74.78 11.12
CA ASN A 8 -20.24 74.27 9.84
C ASN A 8 -19.65 75.40 8.96
N ALA A 9 -19.06 75.01 7.81
CA ALA A 9 -18.54 75.83 6.69
C ALA A 9 -17.18 76.52 6.92
N GLY A 10 -16.25 76.57 5.97
CA GLY A 10 -16.22 76.15 4.58
C GLY A 10 -15.02 76.85 3.93
N ASP A 11 -14.53 76.28 2.83
CA ASP A 11 -14.24 76.96 1.57
C ASP A 11 -12.89 76.65 0.88
N THR A 12 -13.04 76.30 -0.41
CA THR A 12 -12.20 76.52 -1.62
C THR A 12 -10.67 76.26 -1.62
N SER A 13 -10.01 75.87 -2.71
CA SER A 13 -10.37 75.33 -4.02
C SER A 13 -9.06 74.96 -4.78
N THR A 14 -9.15 73.92 -5.61
CA THR A 14 -8.57 73.78 -6.97
C THR A 14 -7.09 74.11 -7.25
N ARG A 15 -6.29 73.09 -7.64
CA ARG A 15 -5.73 73.01 -9.02
C ARG A 15 -5.15 71.64 -9.39
N ARG A 16 -5.72 71.09 -10.46
CA ARG A 16 -5.33 69.92 -11.26
C ARG A 16 -3.89 70.00 -11.79
N ARG A 17 -3.23 68.85 -11.93
CA ARG A 17 -2.47 68.48 -13.14
C ARG A 17 -2.50 66.95 -13.37
N LYS A 18 -2.73 66.61 -14.64
CA LYS A 18 -2.97 65.30 -15.27
C LYS A 18 -1.73 64.38 -15.25
N MET A 19 -1.95 63.07 -15.34
CA MET A 19 -1.35 62.14 -16.34
C MET A 19 -2.02 60.76 -16.17
N ASN A 20 -3.00 60.44 -17.01
CA ASN A 20 -2.91 59.61 -18.22
C ASN A 20 -2.97 58.10 -17.95
N ASP A 21 -4.17 57.55 -18.21
CA ASP A 21 -4.45 56.14 -18.44
C ASP A 21 -3.62 55.58 -19.59
N MET A 22 -3.04 54.39 -19.38
CA MET A 22 -2.78 53.42 -20.44
C MET A 22 -3.03 52.02 -19.90
N ALA A 23 -4.12 51.43 -20.37
CA ALA A 23 -4.45 50.03 -20.19
C ALA A 23 -3.42 49.14 -20.91
N VAL A 24 -2.91 48.12 -20.20
CA VAL A 24 -2.25 46.97 -20.84
C VAL A 24 -2.85 45.69 -20.27
N LYS A 25 -3.71 45.05 -21.06
CA LYS A 25 -4.11 43.65 -20.90
C LYS A 25 -2.89 42.78 -21.22
N GLY A 26 -2.27 42.19 -20.21
CA GLY A 26 -1.25 41.14 -20.36
C GLY A 26 -1.85 39.76 -20.13
N LYS A 27 -2.03 38.98 -21.20
CA LYS A 27 -2.25 37.53 -21.13
C LYS A 27 -0.95 36.88 -20.61
N ILE A 28 -1.04 36.08 -19.55
CA ILE A 28 0.07 35.26 -19.07
C ILE A 28 -0.02 33.91 -19.80
N SER A 29 0.91 33.68 -20.72
CA SER A 29 1.14 32.40 -21.40
C SER A 29 2.11 31.53 -20.57
N PRO A 30 2.01 30.19 -20.63
CA PRO A 30 2.93 29.29 -19.93
C PRO A 30 4.32 29.34 -20.57
N LEU A 31 5.35 29.50 -19.74
CA LEU A 31 6.75 29.54 -20.12
C LEU A 31 7.23 28.17 -20.61
N ASN A 32 7.52 28.06 -21.91
CA ASN A 32 8.47 27.09 -22.45
C ASN A 32 9.89 27.59 -22.14
N PRO A 33 10.81 26.77 -21.62
CA PRO A 33 12.21 27.14 -21.56
C PRO A 33 12.87 26.94 -22.93
N GLU A 34 13.37 28.03 -23.52
CA GLU A 34 14.23 28.01 -24.70
C GLU A 34 15.55 27.29 -24.41
N VAL A 35 15.95 26.43 -25.33
CA VAL A 35 17.22 25.71 -25.35
C VAL A 35 18.33 26.69 -25.69
N VAL A 36 19.11 27.11 -24.68
CA VAL A 36 20.40 27.78 -24.91
C VAL A 36 21.47 26.70 -25.05
N THR A 37 21.97 26.52 -26.26
CA THR A 37 23.09 25.62 -26.56
C THR A 37 24.40 26.28 -26.13
N ASP A 38 24.90 25.95 -24.94
CA ASP A 38 26.30 26.17 -24.60
C ASP A 38 27.10 24.90 -24.87
N SER A 39 27.84 24.94 -25.97
CA SER A 39 28.68 23.85 -26.45
C SER A 39 30.03 23.87 -25.76
N ARG A 40 30.15 23.21 -24.60
CA ARG A 40 31.38 22.59 -24.07
C ARG A 40 31.09 21.82 -22.77
N ALA A 41 30.15 20.89 -22.82
CA ALA A 41 30.06 19.83 -21.83
C ALA A 41 31.17 18.79 -22.11
N SER A 42 32.10 18.66 -21.17
CA SER A 42 33.03 17.55 -21.10
C SER A 42 32.25 16.23 -21.15
N GLN A 43 32.54 15.42 -22.17
CA GLN A 43 31.95 14.11 -22.36
C GLN A 43 32.41 13.15 -21.26
N ALA A 44 31.71 13.16 -20.13
CA ALA A 44 31.64 11.98 -19.26
C ALA A 44 30.68 10.99 -19.93
N LYS A 45 31.23 10.07 -20.72
CA LYS A 45 30.50 8.94 -21.30
C LYS A 45 29.89 8.10 -20.17
N ARG A 46 28.56 8.13 -20.07
CA ARG A 46 27.72 7.31 -19.19
C ARG A 46 27.99 5.81 -19.43
N LYS A 47 28.38 5.04 -18.41
CA LYS A 47 28.36 3.56 -18.48
C LYS A 47 26.91 3.08 -18.53
N LYS A 48 26.67 2.01 -19.31
CA LYS A 48 25.37 1.32 -19.41
C LYS A 48 24.94 0.77 -18.04
N GLY A 49 23.71 1.11 -17.63
CA GLY A 49 22.86 0.40 -16.66
C GLY A 49 23.45 0.16 -15.28
N GLY A 50 23.37 1.14 -14.39
CA GLY A 50 23.68 0.92 -12.98
C GLY A 50 22.54 0.17 -12.28
N HIS A 51 22.88 -0.65 -11.29
CA HIS A 51 21.95 -1.50 -10.53
C HIS A 51 21.10 -0.67 -9.57
N ILE A 52 19.79 -0.84 -9.63
CA ILE A 52 18.80 -0.08 -8.86
C ILE A 52 18.13 -1.02 -7.86
N ALA A 53 18.34 -0.76 -6.57
CA ALA A 53 17.78 -1.56 -5.48
C ALA A 53 16.64 -0.82 -4.78
N ALA A 54 15.51 -1.52 -4.56
CA ALA A 54 14.54 -1.11 -3.55
C ALA A 54 14.98 -1.67 -2.19
N LEU A 55 14.92 -0.85 -1.14
CA LEU A 55 15.33 -1.21 0.21
C LEU A 55 14.27 -0.80 1.23
N ILE A 56 13.61 -1.79 1.83
CA ILE A 56 12.62 -1.59 2.89
C ILE A 56 13.31 -1.87 4.23
N LEU A 57 13.32 -0.89 5.14
CA LEU A 57 13.86 -1.08 6.49
C LEU A 57 12.75 -1.56 7.42
N ALA A 58 12.84 -2.82 7.86
CA ALA A 58 11.79 -3.46 8.66
C ALA A 58 12.36 -4.02 9.97
N ARG A 59 12.41 -3.18 11.00
CA ARG A 59 12.87 -3.58 12.34
C ARG A 59 11.84 -4.36 13.14
N GLY A 60 12.30 -5.32 13.95
CA GLY A 60 11.48 -6.02 14.93
C GLY A 60 11.06 -5.12 16.11
N GLY A 61 12.01 -4.37 16.66
CA GLY A 61 11.84 -3.46 17.81
C GLY A 61 11.11 -2.16 17.48
N SER A 62 9.84 -2.22 17.11
CA SER A 62 9.02 -1.03 16.84
C SER A 62 8.47 -0.41 18.14
N LYS A 63 8.77 0.88 18.40
CA LYS A 63 8.39 1.59 19.65
C LYS A 63 6.88 1.70 19.90
N GLY A 64 6.09 1.92 18.86
CA GLY A 64 4.64 2.12 18.97
C GLY A 64 3.87 0.82 18.95
N ILE A 65 4.03 0.04 17.88
CA ILE A 65 3.32 -1.21 17.64
C ILE A 65 4.35 -2.33 17.53
N PRO A 66 4.39 -3.32 18.44
CA PRO A 66 5.28 -4.47 18.31
C PRO A 66 5.11 -5.16 16.95
N LEU A 67 6.23 -5.48 16.29
CA LEU A 67 6.23 -6.12 14.96
C LEU A 67 5.35 -5.40 13.91
N LYS A 68 5.25 -4.06 13.99
CA LYS A 68 4.44 -3.19 13.09
C LYS A 68 4.56 -3.59 11.62
N ASN A 69 5.78 -3.88 11.17
CA ASN A 69 6.10 -4.18 9.78
C ASN A 69 5.45 -5.48 9.24
N ILE A 70 5.06 -6.41 10.11
CA ILE A 70 4.36 -7.65 9.73
C ILE A 70 2.96 -7.75 10.33
N LYS A 71 2.51 -6.73 11.06
CA LYS A 71 1.11 -6.64 11.51
C LYS A 71 0.20 -6.51 10.28
N MET A 72 -0.92 -7.24 10.32
CA MET A 72 -1.86 -7.34 9.20
C MET A 72 -2.69 -6.08 9.03
N LEU A 73 -2.54 -5.42 7.88
CA LEU A 73 -3.29 -4.25 7.45
C LEU A 73 -4.18 -4.65 6.27
N ALA A 74 -5.50 -4.68 6.48
CA ALA A 74 -6.47 -5.21 5.51
C ALA A 74 -6.14 -6.63 5.00
N GLY A 75 -5.70 -7.49 5.92
CA GLY A 75 -5.32 -8.88 5.65
C GLY A 75 -3.96 -9.08 4.99
N VAL A 76 -3.18 -8.02 4.77
CA VAL A 76 -1.83 -8.10 4.17
C VAL A 76 -0.81 -7.61 5.20
N PRO A 77 0.34 -8.29 5.41
CA PRO A 77 1.37 -7.77 6.30
C PRO A 77 1.84 -6.40 5.81
N LEU A 78 2.11 -5.45 6.72
CA LEU A 78 2.36 -4.06 6.34
C LEU A 78 3.44 -3.90 5.24
N ILE A 79 4.57 -4.62 5.34
CA ILE A 79 5.61 -4.63 4.29
C ILE A 79 5.13 -5.20 2.94
N GLY A 80 4.16 -6.11 2.94
CA GLY A 80 3.61 -6.72 1.74
C GLY A 80 2.96 -5.71 0.79
N TRP A 81 2.40 -4.61 1.31
CA TRP A 81 1.85 -3.52 0.49
C TRP A 81 2.91 -2.85 -0.37
N VAL A 82 4.02 -2.44 0.25
CA VAL A 82 5.10 -1.72 -0.43
C VAL A 82 5.96 -2.66 -1.28
N LEU A 83 6.17 -3.91 -0.84
CA LEU A 83 6.88 -4.94 -1.61
C LEU A 83 6.15 -5.24 -2.92
N ARG A 84 4.82 -5.36 -2.87
CA ARG A 84 3.99 -5.54 -4.07
C ARG A 84 4.16 -4.39 -5.04
N ALA A 85 4.03 -3.14 -4.58
CA ALA A 85 4.21 -1.96 -5.42
C ALA A 85 5.63 -1.86 -6.01
N ALA A 86 6.66 -2.20 -5.23
CA ALA A 86 8.05 -2.21 -5.67
C ALA A 86 8.29 -3.27 -6.76
N ARG A 87 7.87 -4.52 -6.55
CA ARG A 87 8.06 -5.59 -7.54
C ARG A 87 7.30 -5.31 -8.84
N ASP A 88 6.05 -4.89 -8.73
CA ASP A 88 5.17 -4.61 -9.86
C ASP A 88 5.57 -3.35 -10.65
N SER A 89 6.41 -2.50 -10.05
CA SER A 89 7.03 -1.40 -10.78
C SER A 89 7.98 -1.90 -11.88
N GLN A 90 8.59 -3.08 -11.73
CA GLN A 90 9.55 -3.62 -12.68
C GLN A 90 10.69 -2.64 -13.02
N VAL A 91 11.02 -1.72 -12.10
CA VAL A 91 12.13 -0.76 -12.29
C VAL A 91 13.35 -1.04 -11.43
N PHE A 92 13.24 -2.00 -10.50
CA PHE A 92 14.34 -2.41 -9.63
C PHE A 92 14.95 -3.70 -10.16
N ASP A 93 16.28 -3.76 -10.19
CA ASP A 93 17.03 -4.97 -10.45
C ASP A 93 16.97 -5.94 -9.26
N SER A 94 16.75 -5.40 -8.05
CA SER A 94 16.56 -6.18 -6.82
C SER A 94 15.68 -5.47 -5.80
N VAL A 95 14.92 -6.24 -5.03
CA VAL A 95 14.03 -5.74 -3.96
C VAL A 95 14.45 -6.38 -2.64
N TRP A 96 14.82 -5.55 -1.67
CA TRP A 96 15.41 -5.98 -0.40
C TRP A 96 14.58 -5.56 0.80
N VAL A 97 14.57 -6.42 1.81
CA VAL A 97 14.12 -6.09 3.17
C VAL A 97 15.29 -6.20 4.13
N SER A 98 15.65 -5.08 4.76
CA SER A 98 16.64 -5.05 5.83
C SER A 98 15.96 -5.29 7.18
N THR A 99 16.30 -6.39 7.86
CA THR A 99 15.69 -6.76 9.14
C THR A 99 16.67 -7.42 10.11
N ASP A 100 16.30 -7.39 11.38
CA ASP A 100 16.95 -8.03 12.53
C ASP A 100 16.10 -9.13 13.15
N HIS A 101 14.96 -9.47 12.55
CA HIS A 101 13.94 -10.34 13.15
C HIS A 101 13.52 -11.49 12.23
N ASP A 102 13.57 -12.71 12.75
CA ASP A 102 13.38 -13.94 11.97
C ASP A 102 11.96 -14.10 11.40
N GLU A 103 10.94 -13.57 12.07
CA GLU A 103 9.58 -13.54 11.52
C GLU A 103 9.43 -12.55 10.36
N ILE A 104 10.14 -11.42 10.42
CA ILE A 104 10.09 -10.42 9.35
C ILE A 104 10.83 -10.94 8.11
N GLU A 105 11.95 -11.63 8.30
CA GLU A 105 12.67 -12.34 7.25
C GLU A 105 11.76 -13.36 6.55
N ARG A 106 11.11 -14.25 7.30
CA ARG A 106 10.17 -15.24 6.72
C ARG A 106 9.05 -14.60 5.91
N VAL A 107 8.47 -13.50 6.40
CA VAL A 107 7.44 -12.75 5.64
C VAL A 107 8.04 -12.09 4.40
N ALA A 108 9.22 -11.49 4.49
CA ALA A 108 9.88 -10.86 3.34
C ALA A 108 10.18 -11.87 2.22
N GLU A 109 10.70 -13.05 2.57
CA GLU A 109 10.98 -14.14 1.61
C GLU A 109 9.70 -14.66 0.97
N ALA A 110 8.63 -14.88 1.74
CA ALA A 110 7.32 -15.28 1.22
C ALA A 110 6.75 -14.26 0.21
N TRP A 111 7.07 -12.98 0.39
CA TRP A 111 6.70 -11.90 -0.53
C TRP A 111 7.71 -11.68 -1.67
N GLY A 112 8.69 -12.58 -1.81
CA GLY A 112 9.68 -12.60 -2.89
C GLY A 112 10.71 -11.48 -2.83
N ALA A 113 10.99 -10.96 -1.63
CA ALA A 113 12.09 -10.02 -1.40
C ALA A 113 13.35 -10.75 -0.94
N THR A 114 14.52 -10.21 -1.29
CA THR A 114 15.79 -10.68 -0.73
C THR A 114 16.00 -10.07 0.64
N VAL A 115 16.56 -10.81 1.60
CA VAL A 115 16.72 -10.32 2.97
C VAL A 115 18.15 -9.86 3.21
N HIS A 116 18.29 -8.65 3.73
CA HIS A 116 19.53 -8.11 4.30
C HIS A 116 19.46 -8.23 5.82
N ARG A 117 20.15 -9.21 6.40
CA ARG A 117 20.26 -9.33 7.86
C ARG A 117 21.21 -8.26 8.37
N ARG A 118 20.64 -7.21 8.97
CA ARG A 118 21.42 -6.08 9.46
C ARG A 118 22.07 -6.37 10.81
N CYS A 119 23.18 -5.70 11.09
CA CYS A 119 23.88 -5.92 12.35
C CYS A 119 23.11 -5.32 13.56
N PRO A 120 23.39 -5.80 14.79
CA PRO A 120 22.79 -5.25 16.00
C PRO A 120 23.09 -3.75 16.20
N GLU A 121 24.23 -3.25 15.72
CA GLU A 121 24.63 -1.85 15.88
C GLU A 121 23.69 -0.87 15.17
N VAL A 122 23.18 -1.24 13.99
CA VAL A 122 22.23 -0.42 13.20
C VAL A 122 20.76 -0.79 13.47
N SER A 123 20.51 -1.62 14.48
CA SER A 123 19.17 -2.07 14.86
C SER A 123 18.62 -1.33 16.08
N LYS A 124 19.37 -0.37 16.63
CA LYS A 124 19.00 0.36 17.84
C LYS A 124 17.93 1.41 17.57
N ASP A 125 17.23 1.78 18.63
CA ASP A 125 16.19 2.81 18.62
C ASP A 125 16.68 4.23 18.30
N SER A 126 17.97 4.48 18.47
CA SER A 126 18.64 5.74 18.18
C SER A 126 19.29 5.77 16.79
N THR A 127 19.36 4.61 16.11
CA THR A 127 19.99 4.51 14.80
C THR A 127 19.11 5.18 13.76
N SER A 128 19.73 6.01 12.92
CA SER A 128 19.06 6.65 11.80
C SER A 128 18.82 5.68 10.65
N SER A 129 17.80 5.95 9.82
CA SER A 129 17.57 5.19 8.58
C SER A 129 18.80 5.19 7.68
N LEU A 130 19.52 6.31 7.63
CA LEU A 130 20.73 6.47 6.82
C LEU A 130 21.84 5.49 7.21
N GLU A 131 22.11 5.28 8.50
CA GLU A 131 23.15 4.35 8.94
C GLU A 131 22.88 2.92 8.48
N THR A 132 21.62 2.47 8.52
CA THR A 132 21.23 1.14 8.01
C THR A 132 21.38 1.07 6.48
N ILE A 133 21.07 2.16 5.77
CA ILE A 133 21.21 2.23 4.31
C ILE A 133 22.69 2.23 3.90
N GLN A 134 23.56 2.88 4.66
CA GLN A 134 25.01 2.87 4.45
C GLN A 134 25.63 1.49 4.67
N GLU A 135 25.17 0.76 5.69
CA GLU A 135 25.56 -0.64 5.88
C GLU A 135 25.20 -1.49 4.66
N PHE A 136 23.94 -1.38 4.21
CA PHE A 136 23.47 -2.09 3.02
C PHE A 136 24.32 -1.72 1.78
N SER A 137 24.59 -0.42 1.56
CA SER A 137 25.42 0.09 0.46
C SER A 137 26.83 -0.52 0.48
N ARG A 138 27.45 -0.61 1.67
CA ARG A 138 28.79 -1.20 1.85
C ARG A 138 28.84 -2.70 1.53
N LEU A 139 27.81 -3.44 1.90
CA LEU A 139 27.76 -4.90 1.74
C LEU A 139 27.32 -5.34 0.35
N ASN A 140 26.68 -4.46 -0.42
CA ASN A 140 26.22 -4.72 -1.79
C ASN A 140 26.85 -3.71 -2.74
N PRO A 141 28.17 -3.80 -3.04
CA PRO A 141 28.94 -2.77 -3.76
C PRO A 141 28.54 -2.55 -5.22
N ASP A 142 27.73 -3.45 -5.77
CA ASP A 142 27.16 -3.42 -7.11
C ASP A 142 25.95 -2.48 -7.23
N VAL A 143 25.30 -2.10 -6.12
CA VAL A 143 24.13 -1.21 -6.13
C VAL A 143 24.53 0.24 -6.42
N ASP A 144 24.02 0.85 -7.48
CA ASP A 144 24.34 2.24 -7.87
C ASP A 144 23.30 3.25 -7.35
N VAL A 145 22.03 2.86 -7.29
CA VAL A 145 20.92 3.68 -6.79
C VAL A 145 20.12 2.89 -5.78
N ILE A 146 19.86 3.52 -4.62
CA ILE A 146 19.05 2.94 -3.56
C ILE A 146 17.74 3.72 -3.47
N CYS A 147 16.61 3.02 -3.56
CA CYS A 147 15.30 3.53 -3.22
C CYS A 147 14.90 3.00 -1.84
N ASN A 148 15.04 3.83 -0.81
CA ASN A 148 14.51 3.49 0.49
C ASN A 148 12.99 3.69 0.50
N ILE A 149 12.23 2.62 0.72
CA ILE A 149 10.76 2.65 0.78
C ILE A 149 10.33 2.36 2.22
N GLN A 150 9.49 3.23 2.81
CA GLN A 150 9.00 3.01 4.17
C GLN A 150 7.67 2.26 4.18
N ALA A 151 7.60 1.17 4.95
CA ALA A 151 6.40 0.34 5.04
C ALA A 151 5.20 1.07 5.68
N THR A 152 5.43 2.17 6.40
CA THR A 152 4.37 2.98 7.05
C THR A 152 3.55 3.80 6.07
N SER A 153 3.93 3.85 4.78
CA SER A 153 3.15 4.41 3.68
C SER A 153 2.63 3.33 2.71
N PRO A 154 1.66 2.50 3.12
CA PRO A 154 1.20 1.33 2.35
C PRO A 154 0.37 1.66 1.09
N CYS A 155 0.00 2.91 0.86
CA CYS A 155 -0.75 3.33 -0.34
C CYS A 155 0.16 3.64 -1.55
N LEU A 156 1.40 3.17 -1.53
CA LEU A 156 2.35 3.31 -2.63
C LEU A 156 1.87 2.55 -3.89
N HIS A 157 2.15 3.12 -5.06
CA HIS A 157 1.78 2.55 -6.36
C HIS A 157 3.02 2.41 -7.24
N PRO A 158 3.05 1.42 -8.16
CA PRO A 158 4.16 1.22 -9.09
C PRO A 158 4.55 2.45 -9.90
N TYR A 159 3.57 3.27 -10.33
CA TYR A 159 3.85 4.44 -11.16
C TYR A 159 4.60 5.55 -10.39
N HIS A 160 4.37 5.69 -9.08
CA HIS A 160 5.12 6.63 -8.24
C HIS A 160 6.62 6.32 -8.29
N LEU A 161 6.98 5.03 -8.22
CA LEU A 161 8.36 4.57 -8.26
C LEU A 161 8.97 4.70 -9.66
N LYS A 162 8.19 4.38 -10.70
CA LYS A 162 8.59 4.56 -12.11
C LYS A 162 8.95 6.01 -12.41
N GLU A 163 8.02 6.92 -12.16
CA GLU A 163 8.18 8.35 -12.48
C GLU A 163 9.32 8.99 -11.67
N ALA A 164 9.43 8.66 -10.39
CA ALA A 164 10.55 9.14 -9.56
C ALA A 164 11.91 8.62 -10.04
N LEU A 165 12.00 7.36 -10.48
CA LEU A 165 13.25 6.84 -11.05
C LEU A 165 13.58 7.48 -12.40
N GLU A 166 12.58 7.83 -13.22
CA GLU A 166 12.82 8.55 -14.48
C GLU A 166 13.47 9.91 -14.24
N MET A 167 13.18 10.57 -13.13
CA MET A 167 13.86 11.82 -12.73
C MET A 167 15.37 11.57 -12.50
N ILE A 168 15.73 10.49 -11.81
CA ILE A 168 17.13 10.10 -11.62
C ILE A 168 17.78 9.75 -12.98
N THR A 169 17.18 8.82 -13.72
CA THR A 169 17.81 8.18 -14.89
C THR A 169 17.78 9.01 -16.19
N LYS A 170 16.76 9.84 -16.39
CA LYS A 170 16.61 10.71 -17.58
C LYS A 170 17.04 12.14 -17.32
N GLN A 171 16.77 12.69 -16.12
CA GLN A 171 17.03 14.11 -15.80
C GLN A 171 18.31 14.31 -14.97
N GLY A 172 18.95 13.22 -14.54
CA GLY A 172 20.25 13.22 -13.86
C GLY A 172 20.19 13.78 -12.44
N TYR A 173 19.05 13.64 -11.75
CA TYR A 173 18.97 13.93 -10.32
C TYR A 173 19.76 12.89 -9.50
N GLU A 174 20.34 13.33 -8.38
CA GLU A 174 21.11 12.49 -7.47
C GLU A 174 20.27 11.98 -6.29
N SER A 175 19.20 12.71 -5.94
CA SER A 175 18.20 12.26 -4.99
C SER A 175 16.81 12.76 -5.33
N VAL A 176 15.81 11.89 -5.15
CA VAL A 176 14.39 12.20 -5.34
C VAL A 176 13.58 11.62 -4.18
N PHE A 177 12.78 12.43 -3.51
CA PHE A 177 12.00 12.01 -2.33
C PHE A 177 10.53 12.41 -2.45
N SER A 178 9.66 11.65 -1.80
CA SER A 178 8.21 11.85 -1.89
C SER A 178 7.70 12.93 -0.94
N VAL A 179 6.81 13.78 -1.45
CA VAL A 179 6.16 14.86 -0.69
C VAL A 179 4.66 14.87 -0.93
N VAL A 180 3.92 15.54 -0.03
CA VAL A 180 2.50 15.82 -0.16
C VAL A 180 2.25 17.30 0.11
N ARG A 181 1.30 17.90 -0.63
CA ARG A 181 0.91 19.29 -0.42
C ARG A 181 -0.13 19.42 0.68
N ARG A 182 0.17 20.25 1.69
CA ARG A 182 -0.69 20.54 2.84
C ARG A 182 -1.05 22.03 2.86
N HIS A 183 -2.26 22.33 3.32
CA HIS A 183 -2.75 23.70 3.49
C HIS A 183 -2.98 23.97 4.99
N HIS A 184 -1.95 23.71 5.79
CA HIS A 184 -1.98 23.91 7.23
C HIS A 184 -1.27 25.21 7.59
N PHE A 185 -1.86 25.95 8.51
CA PHE A 185 -1.22 27.14 9.07
C PHE A 185 -0.28 26.73 10.19
N ARG A 186 0.97 27.19 10.10
CA ARG A 186 2.02 26.93 11.08
C ARG A 186 2.18 28.13 11.99
N TRP A 187 2.37 27.83 13.27
CA TRP A 187 2.55 28.79 14.34
C TRP A 187 3.80 28.43 15.12
N GLU A 188 4.53 29.43 15.60
CA GLU A 188 5.71 29.25 16.44
C GLU A 188 5.33 28.61 17.77
N GLU A 189 6.03 27.54 18.15
CA GLU A 189 5.85 26.91 19.46
C GLU A 189 6.46 27.80 20.56
N VAL A 190 5.67 28.12 21.57
CA VAL A 190 6.14 28.87 22.74
C VAL A 190 6.15 27.97 23.96
N LYS A 191 7.32 27.85 24.60
CA LYS A 191 7.45 27.10 25.85
C LYS A 191 6.63 27.75 26.96
N LYS A 192 5.93 26.91 27.72
CA LYS A 192 5.14 27.35 28.88
C LYS A 192 6.05 28.12 29.86
N GLY A 193 5.69 29.37 30.17
CA GLY A 193 6.45 30.22 31.09
C GLY A 193 7.58 31.04 30.46
N ALA A 194 7.77 31.00 29.13
CA ALA A 194 8.83 31.77 28.45
C ALA A 194 8.56 33.29 28.36
N GLY A 195 7.36 33.76 28.67
CA GLY A 195 6.98 35.18 28.59
C GLY A 195 6.89 35.74 27.16
N SER A 196 7.06 34.90 26.13
CA SER A 196 6.87 35.24 24.73
C SER A 196 5.46 34.88 24.22
N TYR A 197 5.09 35.43 23.07
CA TYR A 197 3.81 35.18 22.40
C TYR A 197 4.05 34.41 21.08
N THR A 198 3.06 33.62 20.66
CA THR A 198 3.14 32.80 19.44
C THR A 198 3.01 33.65 18.18
N ASN A 199 3.95 33.50 17.24
CA ASN A 199 3.93 34.18 15.95
C ASN A 199 3.46 33.26 14.81
N PRO A 200 2.78 33.80 13.78
CA PRO A 200 2.44 33.05 12.58
C PRO A 200 3.70 32.81 11.72
N LEU A 201 3.85 31.59 11.17
CA LEU A 201 5.02 31.23 10.35
C LEU A 201 4.76 31.29 8.83
N ASN A 202 3.51 31.06 8.40
CA ASN A 202 3.15 30.97 6.97
C ASN A 202 1.79 31.61 6.63
N LEU A 203 1.30 32.50 7.49
CA LEU A 203 0.06 33.24 7.26
C LEU A 203 0.15 34.67 7.79
N ASP A 204 -0.70 35.54 7.24
CA ASP A 204 -1.09 36.79 7.89
C ASP A 204 -2.43 36.57 8.62
N PRO A 205 -2.48 36.65 9.97
CA PRO A 205 -3.74 36.53 10.72
C PRO A 205 -4.80 37.57 10.34
N ALA A 206 -4.39 38.75 9.86
CA ALA A 206 -5.31 39.79 9.39
C ALA A 206 -5.93 39.48 8.02
N HIS A 207 -5.23 38.70 7.19
CA HIS A 207 -5.65 38.35 5.83
C HIS A 207 -5.51 36.84 5.58
N ARG A 208 -6.25 36.05 6.36
CA ARG A 208 -6.14 34.60 6.33
C ARG A 208 -6.61 34.04 4.97
N PRO A 209 -5.72 33.39 4.18
CA PRO A 209 -6.10 32.88 2.86
C PRO A 209 -7.02 31.66 3.00
N ARG A 210 -7.94 31.46 2.05
CA ARG A 210 -8.67 30.19 1.92
C ARG A 210 -7.75 29.16 1.24
N ARG A 211 -8.14 27.88 1.28
CA ARG A 211 -7.34 26.79 0.69
C ARG A 211 -6.99 27.03 -0.78
N GLN A 212 -7.91 27.60 -1.55
CA GLN A 212 -7.73 27.91 -2.98
C GLN A 212 -6.93 29.19 -3.25
N ASP A 213 -6.69 30.02 -2.24
CA ASP A 213 -6.05 31.34 -2.41
C ASP A 213 -4.52 31.26 -2.33
N TRP A 214 -3.94 30.09 -2.06
CA TRP A 214 -2.50 29.89 -2.00
C TRP A 214 -2.11 28.45 -2.36
N ALA A 215 -0.84 28.25 -2.70
CA ALA A 215 -0.34 26.95 -3.19
C ALA A 215 -0.15 25.89 -2.10
N GLY A 216 -0.29 26.23 -0.82
CA GLY A 216 0.08 25.35 0.28
C GLY A 216 1.60 25.16 0.41
N GLU A 217 1.99 24.22 1.27
CA GLU A 217 3.39 23.83 1.49
C GLU A 217 3.59 22.35 1.18
N LEU A 218 4.79 22.00 0.72
CA LEU A 218 5.20 20.62 0.51
C LEU A 218 5.81 20.08 1.80
N CYS A 219 5.30 18.94 2.25
CA CYS A 219 5.84 18.21 3.39
C CYS A 219 6.24 16.82 2.92
N GLU A 220 7.36 16.29 3.40
CA GLU A 220 7.68 14.88 3.21
C GLU A 220 6.55 14.00 3.74
N ASN A 221 6.28 12.89 3.05
CA ASN A 221 5.23 11.96 3.43
C ASN A 221 5.75 10.58 3.80
N GLY A 222 7.08 10.41 3.90
CA GLY A 222 7.73 9.16 4.29
C GLY A 222 7.67 8.04 3.24
N SER A 223 7.00 8.19 2.10
CA SER A 223 6.76 7.04 1.22
C SER A 223 8.04 6.44 0.61
N PHE A 224 8.88 7.25 -0.03
CA PHE A 224 10.14 6.78 -0.59
C PHE A 224 11.23 7.88 -0.70
N TYR A 225 12.48 7.41 -0.74
CA TYR A 225 13.69 8.22 -0.90
C TYR A 225 14.65 7.53 -1.87
N PHE A 226 14.78 8.05 -3.08
CA PHE A 226 15.85 7.66 -4.01
C PHE A 226 17.11 8.46 -3.72
N ALA A 227 18.24 7.77 -3.65
CA ALA A 227 19.56 8.38 -3.56
C ALA A 227 20.59 7.54 -4.34
N THR A 228 21.54 8.20 -4.97
CA THR A 228 22.73 7.51 -5.53
C THR A 228 23.62 6.98 -4.42
N ARG A 229 24.37 5.90 -4.70
CA ARG A 229 25.40 5.37 -3.78
C ARG A 229 26.34 6.46 -3.31
N GLU A 230 26.86 7.28 -4.25
CA GLU A 230 27.83 8.32 -3.92
C GLU A 230 27.31 9.30 -2.87
N LEU A 231 26.00 9.58 -2.89
CA LEU A 231 25.35 10.45 -1.92
C LEU A 231 25.19 9.77 -0.56
N VAL A 232 24.75 8.51 -0.57
CA VAL A 232 24.61 7.67 0.64
C VAL A 232 25.96 7.50 1.34
N ASP A 233 27.02 7.23 0.58
CA ASP A 233 28.38 7.05 1.11
C ASP A 233 28.94 8.34 1.70
N LYS A 234 28.47 9.52 1.26
CA LYS A 234 28.74 10.83 1.88
C LYS A 234 27.89 11.11 3.13
N GLY A 235 26.96 10.22 3.49
CA GLY A 235 26.09 10.39 4.65
C GLY A 235 24.87 11.27 4.37
N LEU A 236 24.33 11.23 3.14
CA LEU A 236 23.16 12.01 2.75
C LEU A 236 22.12 11.10 2.05
N LEU A 237 20.84 11.25 2.41
CA LEU A 237 19.71 10.70 1.65
C LEU A 237 19.14 11.71 0.65
N GLN A 238 19.29 13.00 0.96
CA GLN A 238 18.81 14.11 0.16
C GLN A 238 19.99 15.07 -0.01
N GLY A 239 20.41 15.30 -1.25
CA GLY A 239 21.55 16.14 -1.55
C GLY A 239 21.96 16.09 -3.02
N GLY A 240 23.01 16.84 -3.36
CA GLY A 240 23.42 17.01 -4.76
C GLY A 240 22.33 17.71 -5.59
N LYS A 241 22.15 17.29 -6.84
CA LYS A 241 21.00 17.69 -7.66
C LYS A 241 19.74 17.02 -7.12
N MET A 242 18.96 17.75 -6.32
CA MET A 242 17.76 17.25 -5.65
C MET A 242 16.47 17.58 -6.39
N ALA A 243 15.47 16.70 -6.29
CA ALA A 243 14.09 17.00 -6.61
C ALA A 243 13.12 16.30 -5.65
N TYR A 244 11.88 16.77 -5.62
CA TYR A 244 10.78 16.11 -4.91
C TYR A 244 9.82 15.47 -5.93
N PHE A 245 9.09 14.45 -5.49
CA PHE A 245 7.97 13.86 -6.21
C PHE A 245 6.68 14.08 -5.42
N GLU A 246 5.76 14.91 -5.94
CA GLU A 246 4.51 15.22 -5.26
C GLU A 246 3.50 14.09 -5.46
N MET A 247 3.15 13.41 -4.36
CA MET A 247 2.10 12.39 -4.32
C MET A 247 0.76 13.03 -3.91
N LEU A 248 -0.33 12.46 -4.42
CA LEU A 248 -1.66 12.89 -4.01
C LEU A 248 -1.94 12.58 -2.53
N PRO A 249 -2.78 13.39 -1.84
CA PRO A 249 -3.05 13.21 -0.42
C PRO A 249 -3.64 11.85 -0.04
N GLU A 250 -4.35 11.17 -0.94
CA GLU A 250 -4.94 9.85 -0.70
C GLU A 250 -3.89 8.77 -0.47
N TYR A 251 -2.70 8.94 -1.05
CA TYR A 251 -1.56 8.02 -0.91
C TYR A 251 -0.66 8.39 0.28
N SER A 252 -0.80 9.60 0.82
CA SER A 252 -0.04 10.07 1.99
C SER A 252 -0.70 9.59 3.28
N VAL A 253 -0.24 8.42 3.72
CA VAL A 253 -0.59 7.81 5.01
C VAL A 253 0.72 7.54 5.72
N ASP A 254 0.77 7.91 7.00
CA ASP A 254 1.82 7.46 7.89
C ASP A 254 1.15 6.72 9.04
N ILE A 255 1.69 5.56 9.39
CA ILE A 255 1.16 4.68 10.44
C ILE A 255 2.19 4.65 11.55
N ASP A 256 1.99 5.46 12.58
CA ASP A 256 2.93 5.55 13.68
C ASP A 256 2.41 4.88 14.95
N VAL A 257 1.11 5.01 15.21
CA VAL A 257 0.46 4.56 16.45
C VAL A 257 -0.78 3.72 16.15
N ASP A 258 -1.22 2.93 17.12
CA ASP A 258 -2.37 2.02 16.92
C ASP A 258 -3.67 2.74 16.57
N ILE A 259 -3.83 4.03 16.94
CA ILE A 259 -5.02 4.82 16.56
C ILE A 259 -5.14 5.01 15.05
N ASP A 260 -4.00 4.95 14.34
CA ASP A 260 -3.97 5.10 12.89
C ASP A 260 -4.42 3.80 12.20
N TRP A 261 -4.35 2.65 12.87
CA TRP A 261 -4.51 1.34 12.22
C TRP A 261 -5.87 1.16 11.53
N PRO A 262 -7.03 1.42 12.17
CA PRO A 262 -8.33 1.27 11.50
C PRO A 262 -8.52 2.26 10.35
N VAL A 263 -8.01 3.48 10.50
CA VAL A 263 -8.09 4.52 9.46
C VAL A 263 -7.20 4.16 8.28
N ALA A 264 -5.98 3.71 8.55
CA ALA A 264 -5.03 3.24 7.56
C ALA A 264 -5.58 2.03 6.81
N GLU A 265 -6.26 1.10 7.50
CA GLU A 265 -6.90 -0.05 6.86
C GLU A 265 -7.97 0.38 5.86
N GLN A 266 -8.89 1.25 6.26
CA GLN A 266 -9.91 1.78 5.35
C GLN A 266 -9.29 2.56 4.18
N ARG A 267 -8.16 3.22 4.42
CA ARG A 267 -7.44 3.98 3.40
C ARG A 267 -6.72 3.09 2.40
N VAL A 268 -5.99 2.05 2.83
CA VAL A 268 -5.38 1.08 1.91
C VAL A 268 -6.43 0.27 1.18
N LEU A 269 -7.56 -0.01 1.83
CA LEU A 269 -8.71 -0.53 1.12
C LEU A 269 -9.03 0.45 0.01
N ARG A 270 -9.38 1.70 0.28
CA ARG A 270 -9.88 2.59 -0.77
C ARG A 270 -8.86 3.00 -1.85
N TYR A 271 -7.62 3.25 -1.47
CA TYR A 271 -6.60 3.89 -2.30
C TYR A 271 -5.28 3.11 -2.36
N GLY A 272 -5.18 1.92 -1.76
CA GLY A 272 -3.98 1.09 -1.81
C GLY A 272 -3.83 0.37 -3.15
N TYR A 273 -2.61 -0.12 -3.39
CA TYR A 273 -2.29 -0.88 -4.58
C TYR A 273 -2.42 -2.39 -4.33
N PHE A 274 -3.25 -3.06 -5.13
CA PHE A 274 -3.61 -4.47 -4.91
C PHE A 274 -2.86 -5.46 -5.82
N GLY A 275 -2.01 -5.00 -6.73
CA GLY A 275 -1.23 -5.86 -7.64
C GLY A 275 -1.49 -5.60 -9.13
N MET A 276 -0.56 -6.06 -9.99
CA MET A 276 -0.59 -5.93 -11.46
C MET A 276 -1.55 -6.90 -12.11
N ASP A 277 -1.91 -7.96 -11.39
CA ASP A 277 -3.01 -8.80 -11.78
C ASP A 277 -4.17 -7.86 -12.04
N LYS A 278 -4.52 -7.68 -13.32
CA LYS A 278 -5.85 -7.19 -13.67
C LYS A 278 -6.74 -7.95 -12.72
N LEU A 279 -7.58 -7.24 -11.99
CA LEU A 279 -8.62 -7.85 -11.18
C LEU A 279 -9.56 -8.55 -12.18
N GLU A 280 -9.07 -9.61 -12.80
CA GLU A 280 -9.83 -10.52 -13.60
C GLU A 280 -10.81 -11.07 -12.61
N VAL A 281 -12.06 -10.86 -12.99
CA VAL A 281 -13.19 -11.13 -12.17
C VAL A 281 -13.08 -12.58 -11.72
N ILE A 282 -12.71 -12.81 -10.46
CA ILE A 282 -12.59 -14.15 -9.88
C ILE A 282 -13.84 -14.93 -10.30
N LYS A 283 -13.62 -16.08 -10.93
CA LYS A 283 -14.69 -16.94 -11.47
C LYS A 283 -14.89 -18.19 -10.63
N LEU A 284 -13.87 -18.59 -9.88
CA LEU A 284 -13.87 -19.80 -9.07
C LEU A 284 -13.29 -19.51 -7.70
N LEU A 285 -13.95 -19.96 -6.64
CA LEU A 285 -13.41 -20.09 -5.29
C LEU A 285 -13.29 -21.58 -4.95
N LEU A 286 -12.10 -21.99 -4.57
CA LEU A 286 -11.80 -23.28 -3.98
C LEU A 286 -11.61 -23.09 -2.47
N CYS A 287 -12.29 -23.87 -1.66
CA CYS A 287 -12.28 -23.71 -0.21
C CYS A 287 -12.13 -25.06 0.48
N ASN A 288 -11.16 -25.21 1.38
CA ASN A 288 -11.08 -26.40 2.21
C ASN A 288 -12.33 -26.53 3.10
N ILE A 289 -12.78 -27.76 3.33
CA ILE A 289 -13.82 -28.01 4.35
C ILE A 289 -13.19 -27.90 5.73
N SER A 290 -12.25 -28.80 6.04
CA SER A 290 -11.58 -28.86 7.33
C SER A 290 -10.66 -27.65 7.52
N GLY A 291 -10.79 -26.97 8.66
CA GLY A 291 -9.94 -25.83 9.03
C GLY A 291 -10.21 -24.54 8.24
N CYS A 292 -11.25 -24.49 7.42
CA CYS A 292 -11.74 -23.26 6.78
C CYS A 292 -13.26 -23.12 6.98
N LEU A 293 -14.07 -23.96 6.34
CA LEU A 293 -15.53 -23.95 6.49
C LEU A 293 -15.98 -24.50 7.86
N THR A 294 -15.28 -25.49 8.38
CA THR A 294 -15.49 -26.02 9.74
C THR A 294 -14.38 -25.53 10.68
N ASP A 295 -14.67 -25.50 11.98
CA ASP A 295 -13.75 -25.06 13.03
C ASP A 295 -12.86 -26.19 13.60
N GLY A 296 -12.77 -27.30 12.86
CA GLY A 296 -12.01 -28.48 13.28
C GLY A 296 -12.65 -29.30 14.42
N GLN A 297 -13.82 -28.88 14.96
CA GLN A 297 -14.50 -29.64 15.99
C GLN A 297 -15.41 -30.71 15.38
N MET A 298 -15.30 -31.93 15.90
CA MET A 298 -16.21 -33.03 15.60
C MET A 298 -16.88 -33.48 16.89
N TYR A 299 -18.20 -33.64 16.84
CA TYR A 299 -18.98 -34.15 17.95
C TYR A 299 -19.45 -35.56 17.61
N MET A 300 -19.28 -36.49 18.54
CA MET A 300 -19.74 -37.87 18.39
C MET A 300 -20.76 -38.18 19.47
N SER A 301 -21.93 -38.69 19.08
CA SER A 301 -22.94 -39.16 20.03
C SER A 301 -22.54 -40.51 20.61
N ALA A 302 -23.15 -40.91 21.74
CA ALA A 302 -22.94 -42.24 22.33
C ALA A 302 -23.36 -43.39 21.39
N ALA A 303 -24.21 -43.11 20.40
CA ALA A 303 -24.62 -44.06 19.37
C ALA A 303 -23.67 -44.09 18.16
N GLY A 304 -22.61 -43.26 18.16
CA GLY A 304 -21.65 -43.15 17.05
C GLY A 304 -22.07 -42.20 15.93
N GLU A 305 -23.07 -41.33 16.15
CA GLU A 305 -23.44 -40.32 15.15
C GLU A 305 -22.43 -39.17 15.16
N GLU A 306 -21.95 -38.79 13.98
CA GLU A 306 -21.01 -37.69 13.79
C GLU A 306 -21.75 -36.39 13.47
N MET A 307 -21.30 -35.29 14.07
CA MET A 307 -21.80 -33.94 13.80
C MET A 307 -20.62 -32.97 13.66
N VAL A 308 -20.74 -32.05 12.71
CA VAL A 308 -19.81 -30.93 12.54
C VAL A 308 -20.58 -29.62 12.51
N SER A 309 -19.90 -28.53 12.89
CA SER A 309 -20.48 -27.19 12.88
C SER A 309 -20.01 -26.39 11.67
N VAL A 310 -20.92 -25.61 11.09
CA VAL A 310 -20.63 -24.61 10.05
C VAL A 310 -21.31 -23.30 10.41
N ASN A 311 -20.70 -22.17 10.04
CA ASN A 311 -21.28 -20.87 10.31
C ASN A 311 -22.35 -20.51 9.25
N CYS A 312 -23.51 -20.03 9.68
CA CYS A 312 -24.55 -19.59 8.75
C CYS A 312 -24.12 -18.38 7.90
N GLN A 313 -23.24 -17.51 8.43
CA GLN A 313 -22.72 -16.36 7.68
C GLN A 313 -21.81 -16.80 6.53
N ASP A 314 -21.04 -17.88 6.71
CA ASP A 314 -20.20 -18.47 5.65
C ASP A 314 -21.06 -19.00 4.51
N VAL A 315 -22.19 -19.65 4.82
CA VAL A 315 -23.19 -20.08 3.81
C VAL A 315 -23.75 -18.88 3.05
N VAL A 316 -24.07 -17.77 3.72
CA VAL A 316 -24.51 -16.54 3.03
C VAL A 316 -23.39 -15.96 2.17
N GLY A 317 -22.14 -15.97 2.63
CA GLY A 317 -20.98 -15.49 1.88
C GLY A 317 -20.78 -16.25 0.57
N ILE A 318 -20.93 -17.58 0.60
CA ILE A 318 -20.96 -18.43 -0.58
C ILE A 318 -22.08 -17.99 -1.55
N GLY A 319 -23.30 -17.80 -1.03
CA GLY A 319 -24.43 -17.36 -1.85
C GLY A 319 -24.18 -16.01 -2.53
N MET A 320 -23.53 -15.06 -1.84
CA MET A 320 -23.16 -13.75 -2.40
C MET A 320 -22.16 -13.89 -3.57
N LEU A 321 -21.20 -14.80 -3.45
CA LEU A 321 -20.23 -15.10 -4.52
C LEU A 321 -20.93 -15.70 -5.74
N GLN A 322 -21.83 -16.68 -5.51
CA GLN A 322 -22.58 -17.34 -6.57
C GLN A 322 -23.49 -16.37 -7.33
N GLN A 323 -24.14 -15.42 -6.64
CA GLN A 323 -24.96 -14.36 -7.26
C GLN A 323 -24.15 -13.46 -8.21
N GLU A 324 -22.86 -13.28 -7.93
CA GLU A 324 -21.94 -12.53 -8.80
C GLU A 324 -21.25 -13.43 -9.84
N GLY A 325 -21.70 -14.68 -10.01
CA GLY A 325 -21.18 -15.61 -11.00
C GLY A 325 -19.83 -16.23 -10.63
N VAL A 326 -19.49 -16.27 -9.34
CA VAL A 326 -18.32 -17.00 -8.83
C VAL A 326 -18.76 -18.40 -8.44
N GLU A 327 -18.25 -19.42 -9.13
CA GLU A 327 -18.45 -20.81 -8.76
C GLU A 327 -17.68 -21.12 -7.48
N VAL A 328 -18.29 -21.88 -6.57
CA VAL A 328 -17.64 -22.29 -5.31
C VAL A 328 -17.54 -23.81 -5.25
N ILE A 329 -16.33 -24.30 -5.03
CA ILE A 329 -16.01 -25.72 -4.88
C ILE A 329 -15.40 -25.96 -3.50
N LEU A 330 -16.00 -26.87 -2.74
CA LEU A 330 -15.47 -27.34 -1.47
C LEU A 330 -14.48 -28.48 -1.73
N LEU A 331 -13.29 -28.39 -1.12
CA LEU A 331 -12.23 -29.37 -1.21
C LEU A 331 -12.23 -30.22 0.06
N SER A 332 -12.36 -31.53 -0.13
CA SER A 332 -12.13 -32.53 0.91
C SER A 332 -10.84 -33.29 0.65
N SER A 333 -9.94 -33.26 1.63
CA SER A 333 -8.72 -34.07 1.61
C SER A 333 -9.06 -35.55 1.81
N LYS A 334 -8.27 -36.47 1.24
CA LYS A 334 -8.47 -37.91 1.44
C LYS A 334 -8.46 -38.32 2.92
N ASP A 335 -7.62 -37.68 3.72
CA ASP A 335 -7.51 -37.93 5.16
C ASP A 335 -8.44 -37.00 5.97
N CYS A 336 -9.52 -36.50 5.36
CA CYS A 336 -10.51 -35.70 6.06
C CYS A 336 -11.15 -36.53 7.18
N PRO A 337 -11.16 -36.03 8.43
CA PRO A 337 -11.73 -36.76 9.55
C PRO A 337 -13.28 -36.81 9.49
N ILE A 338 -13.89 -36.06 8.57
CA ILE A 338 -15.34 -36.00 8.35
C ILE A 338 -15.76 -37.13 7.42
N SER A 339 -16.79 -37.90 7.78
CA SER A 339 -17.31 -38.94 6.89
C SER A 339 -17.88 -38.36 5.58
N ARG A 340 -17.67 -39.07 4.47
CA ARG A 340 -18.15 -38.68 3.13
C ARG A 340 -19.65 -38.35 3.10
N ALA A 341 -20.46 -39.13 3.82
CA ALA A 341 -21.91 -38.91 3.90
C ALA A 341 -22.27 -37.56 4.54
N LEU A 342 -21.45 -37.08 5.48
CA LEU A 342 -21.64 -35.77 6.10
C LEU A 342 -21.15 -34.65 5.18
N GLU A 343 -20.04 -34.84 4.46
CA GLU A 343 -19.56 -33.89 3.46
C GLU A 343 -20.55 -33.68 2.31
N ASP A 344 -21.15 -34.76 1.81
CA ASP A 344 -22.19 -34.70 0.78
C ASP A 344 -23.39 -33.88 1.27
N LYS A 345 -23.86 -34.15 2.50
CA LYS A 345 -24.96 -33.39 3.12
C LYS A 345 -24.60 -31.91 3.32
N LEU A 346 -23.36 -31.62 3.73
CA LEU A 346 -22.88 -30.25 3.85
C LEU A 346 -22.89 -29.54 2.50
N SER A 347 -22.34 -30.16 1.46
CA SER A 347 -22.29 -29.56 0.13
C SER A 347 -23.69 -29.28 -0.43
N GLN A 348 -24.63 -30.21 -0.23
CA GLN A 348 -26.03 -30.02 -0.61
C GLN A 348 -26.70 -28.89 0.17
N ARG A 349 -26.45 -28.80 1.48
CA ARG A 349 -27.04 -27.77 2.34
C ARG A 349 -26.49 -26.38 2.04
N VAL A 350 -25.21 -26.30 1.73
CA VAL A 350 -24.48 -25.08 1.39
C VAL A 350 -24.74 -24.65 -0.06
N GLY A 351 -25.14 -25.59 -0.93
CA GLY A 351 -25.41 -25.33 -2.34
C GLY A 351 -24.14 -25.20 -3.18
N CYS A 352 -23.08 -25.95 -2.84
CA CYS A 352 -21.80 -25.94 -3.55
C CYS A 352 -21.52 -27.28 -4.22
N LYS A 353 -20.52 -27.28 -5.11
CA LYS A 353 -19.92 -28.52 -5.60
C LYS A 353 -18.88 -29.02 -4.59
N LEU A 354 -18.78 -30.33 -4.48
CA LEU A 354 -17.81 -31.01 -3.65
C LEU A 354 -16.78 -31.71 -4.53
N TRP A 355 -15.51 -31.57 -4.19
CA TRP A 355 -14.40 -32.29 -4.82
C TRP A 355 -13.70 -33.13 -3.75
N LEU A 356 -13.84 -34.45 -3.89
CA LEU A 356 -13.48 -35.45 -2.88
C LEU A 356 -12.09 -36.03 -3.11
N ASP A 357 -11.55 -36.66 -2.05
CA ASP A 357 -10.35 -37.50 -2.08
C ASP A 357 -9.09 -36.79 -2.60
N VAL A 358 -8.96 -35.49 -2.33
CA VAL A 358 -7.79 -34.70 -2.74
C VAL A 358 -6.57 -35.17 -1.97
N GLN A 359 -5.55 -35.62 -2.70
CA GLN A 359 -4.24 -35.95 -2.14
C GLN A 359 -3.24 -34.82 -2.35
N ASP A 360 -2.94 -34.50 -3.61
CA ASP A 360 -2.10 -33.36 -3.97
C ASP A 360 -2.99 -32.19 -4.41
N LYS A 361 -3.17 -31.22 -3.51
CA LYS A 361 -4.04 -30.07 -3.75
C LYS A 361 -3.57 -29.27 -4.97
N HIS A 362 -2.27 -29.12 -5.17
CA HIS A 362 -1.73 -28.35 -6.27
C HIS A 362 -2.07 -28.98 -7.63
N SER A 363 -1.85 -30.29 -7.79
CA SER A 363 -2.19 -30.99 -9.04
C SER A 363 -3.70 -31.06 -9.30
N GLU A 364 -4.51 -31.30 -8.27
CA GLU A 364 -5.97 -31.35 -8.38
C GLU A 364 -6.55 -29.99 -8.78
N VAL A 365 -6.10 -28.91 -8.15
CA VAL A 365 -6.52 -27.54 -8.53
C VAL A 365 -6.13 -27.22 -9.97
N LYS A 366 -4.91 -27.59 -10.41
CA LYS A 366 -4.52 -27.47 -11.82
C LYS A 366 -5.44 -28.24 -12.76
N MET A 367 -5.90 -29.43 -12.36
CA MET A 367 -6.83 -30.22 -13.16
C MET A 367 -8.18 -29.55 -13.28
N ILE A 368 -8.75 -29.06 -12.17
CA ILE A 368 -10.02 -28.32 -12.14
C ILE A 368 -9.94 -27.09 -13.04
N MET A 369 -8.84 -26.34 -12.95
CA MET A 369 -8.61 -25.16 -13.78
C MET A 369 -8.55 -25.51 -15.26
N LYS A 370 -7.81 -26.57 -15.62
CA LYS A 370 -7.71 -27.03 -17.01
C LYS A 370 -9.07 -27.46 -17.57
N GLN A 371 -9.88 -28.16 -16.79
CA GLN A 371 -11.24 -28.56 -17.19
C GLN A 371 -12.14 -27.36 -17.45
N LYS A 372 -11.92 -26.26 -16.72
CA LYS A 372 -12.74 -25.04 -16.81
C LYS A 372 -12.15 -23.98 -17.75
N GLY A 373 -10.95 -24.20 -18.28
CA GLY A 373 -10.23 -23.21 -19.08
C GLY A 373 -9.91 -21.94 -18.30
N LEU A 374 -9.56 -22.07 -17.01
CA LEU A 374 -9.22 -20.96 -16.12
C LEU A 374 -7.72 -20.81 -15.93
N GLU A 375 -7.27 -19.57 -15.78
CA GLU A 375 -5.91 -19.25 -15.35
C GLU A 375 -5.84 -18.98 -13.83
N TRP A 376 -4.66 -19.11 -13.22
CA TRP A 376 -4.51 -18.97 -11.76
C TRP A 376 -5.04 -17.64 -11.23
N LYS A 377 -4.87 -16.56 -12.00
CA LYS A 377 -5.39 -15.21 -11.71
C LYS A 377 -6.92 -15.13 -11.56
N GLU A 378 -7.67 -16.07 -12.15
CA GLU A 378 -9.14 -16.12 -12.11
C GLU A 378 -9.69 -16.96 -10.95
N VAL A 379 -8.78 -17.55 -10.16
CA VAL A 379 -9.09 -18.49 -9.08
C VAL A 379 -8.77 -17.85 -7.73
N ALA A 380 -9.73 -17.93 -6.82
CA ALA A 380 -9.54 -17.69 -5.40
C ALA A 380 -9.39 -19.00 -4.64
N TYR A 381 -8.55 -19.01 -3.61
CA TYR A 381 -8.33 -20.20 -2.77
C TYR A 381 -8.35 -19.85 -1.29
N LEU A 382 -9.16 -20.54 -0.49
CA LEU A 382 -9.18 -20.44 0.97
C LEU A 382 -8.61 -21.74 1.56
N GLY A 383 -7.41 -21.64 2.14
CA GLY A 383 -6.65 -22.74 2.70
C GLY A 383 -6.21 -22.46 4.14
N ASN A 384 -5.71 -23.49 4.83
CA ASN A 384 -5.44 -23.39 6.26
C ASN A 384 -4.19 -24.13 6.73
N ASP A 385 -3.41 -24.78 5.87
CA ASP A 385 -2.24 -25.56 6.33
C ASP A 385 -1.13 -25.66 5.27
N GLU A 386 0.00 -26.28 5.61
CA GLU A 386 1.18 -26.44 4.75
C GLU A 386 0.89 -27.03 3.35
N PRO A 387 0.03 -28.06 3.19
CA PRO A 387 -0.35 -28.57 1.87
C PRO A 387 -1.09 -27.57 0.98
N ASP A 388 -1.56 -26.44 1.53
CA ASP A 388 -2.22 -25.38 0.78
C ASP A 388 -1.24 -24.34 0.23
N VAL A 389 0.01 -24.29 0.71
CA VAL A 389 0.96 -23.19 0.46
C VAL A 389 1.19 -22.93 -1.03
N ASP A 390 1.35 -23.98 -1.83
CA ASP A 390 1.50 -23.84 -3.29
C ASP A 390 0.28 -23.16 -3.92
N CYS A 391 -0.93 -23.60 -3.58
CA CYS A 391 -2.17 -22.99 -4.06
C CYS A 391 -2.35 -21.55 -3.56
N LEU A 392 -2.01 -21.29 -2.28
CA LEU A 392 -2.07 -19.96 -1.68
C LEU A 392 -1.13 -18.98 -2.40
N ASN A 393 0.07 -19.42 -2.77
CA ASN A 393 1.04 -18.60 -3.50
C ASN A 393 0.63 -18.35 -4.97
N LEU A 394 0.08 -19.38 -5.64
CA LEU A 394 -0.18 -19.34 -7.08
C LEU A 394 -1.51 -18.68 -7.45
N CYS A 395 -2.57 -18.86 -6.67
CA CYS A 395 -3.90 -18.31 -6.98
C CYS A 395 -3.90 -16.79 -7.07
N GLY A 396 -4.73 -16.24 -7.96
CA GLY A 396 -4.91 -14.80 -8.17
C GLY A 396 -5.27 -14.09 -6.88
N LEU A 397 -6.14 -14.71 -6.09
CA LEU A 397 -6.41 -14.32 -4.72
C LEU A 397 -6.35 -15.54 -3.80
N SER A 398 -5.83 -15.38 -2.60
CA SER A 398 -5.77 -16.44 -1.62
C SER A 398 -6.05 -15.92 -0.23
N GLY A 399 -6.65 -16.76 0.60
CA GLY A 399 -7.05 -16.45 1.95
C GLY A 399 -6.62 -17.53 2.93
N ALA A 400 -6.37 -17.14 4.18
CA ALA A 400 -6.21 -18.07 5.30
C ALA A 400 -6.98 -17.59 6.54
N PRO A 401 -7.70 -18.49 7.26
CA PRO A 401 -8.32 -18.16 8.54
C PRO A 401 -7.32 -17.68 9.59
N LYS A 402 -7.80 -16.90 10.58
CA LYS A 402 -6.94 -16.31 11.63
C LYS A 402 -6.14 -17.35 12.44
N ASP A 403 -6.73 -18.51 12.67
CA ASP A 403 -6.21 -19.62 13.46
C ASP A 403 -5.40 -20.63 12.62
N ALA A 404 -5.18 -20.35 11.33
CA ALA A 404 -4.29 -21.16 10.50
C ALA A 404 -2.82 -21.06 10.99
N PRO A 405 -1.98 -22.08 10.76
CA PRO A 405 -0.57 -22.03 11.08
C PRO A 405 0.13 -20.88 10.32
N PRO A 406 1.22 -20.30 10.88
CA PRO A 406 1.92 -19.17 10.28
C PRO A 406 2.37 -19.41 8.83
N VAL A 407 2.69 -20.66 8.46
CA VAL A 407 3.09 -21.00 7.09
C VAL A 407 1.98 -20.71 6.08
N ALA A 408 0.73 -21.03 6.41
CA ALA A 408 -0.42 -20.75 5.56
C ALA A 408 -0.77 -19.25 5.56
N ILE A 409 -0.74 -18.60 6.72
CA ILE A 409 -1.00 -17.15 6.84
C ILE A 409 0.02 -16.34 6.01
N ASN A 410 1.29 -16.73 6.03
CA ASN A 410 2.35 -16.03 5.29
C ASN A 410 2.27 -16.25 3.78
N ALA A 411 1.80 -17.42 3.34
CA ALA A 411 1.59 -17.73 1.92
C ALA A 411 0.30 -17.09 1.37
N ALA A 412 -0.70 -16.86 2.22
CA ALA A 412 -1.96 -16.25 1.80
C ALA A 412 -1.80 -14.75 1.47
N LYS A 413 -2.48 -14.32 0.40
CA LYS A 413 -2.57 -12.91 0.01
C LYS A 413 -3.51 -12.11 0.92
N TYR A 414 -4.39 -12.79 1.67
CA TYR A 414 -5.33 -12.21 2.62
C TYR A 414 -5.44 -13.08 3.89
N ALA A 415 -4.98 -12.58 5.03
CA ALA A 415 -5.21 -13.18 6.33
C ALA A 415 -6.54 -12.70 6.91
N CYS A 416 -7.48 -13.63 7.12
CA CYS A 416 -8.78 -13.32 7.72
C CYS A 416 -8.62 -12.95 9.21
N ARG A 417 -9.55 -12.12 9.69
CA ARG A 417 -9.69 -11.79 11.11
C ARG A 417 -10.53 -12.81 11.86
N SER A 418 -11.45 -13.45 11.15
CA SER A 418 -12.29 -14.52 11.67
C SER A 418 -11.54 -15.85 11.63
N SER A 419 -11.80 -16.69 12.65
CA SER A 419 -11.26 -18.06 12.71
C SER A 419 -12.06 -19.02 11.82
N SER A 420 -11.48 -20.19 11.55
CA SER A 420 -12.09 -21.30 10.84
C SER A 420 -13.47 -21.65 11.43
N GLY A 421 -14.46 -21.90 10.56
CA GLY A 421 -15.86 -22.15 10.96
C GLY A 421 -16.55 -21.03 11.76
N LYS A 422 -15.97 -19.84 11.85
CA LYS A 422 -16.51 -18.68 12.58
C LYS A 422 -16.68 -17.43 11.69
N GLY A 423 -16.89 -17.59 10.38
CA GLY A 423 -17.09 -16.45 9.47
C GLY A 423 -15.88 -16.11 8.59
N ALA A 424 -14.80 -16.91 8.61
CA ALA A 424 -13.61 -16.66 7.79
C ALA A 424 -13.91 -16.70 6.28
N LEU A 425 -14.78 -17.61 5.84
CA LEU A 425 -15.18 -17.70 4.43
C LEU A 425 -16.07 -16.53 4.04
N ARG A 426 -16.96 -16.07 4.93
CA ARG A 426 -17.77 -14.87 4.74
C ARG A 426 -16.90 -13.63 4.55
N GLU A 427 -15.92 -13.45 5.42
CA GLU A 427 -14.98 -12.33 5.35
C GLU A 427 -14.20 -12.34 4.03
N PHE A 428 -13.68 -13.50 3.64
CA PHE A 428 -12.96 -13.66 2.38
C PHE A 428 -13.86 -13.44 1.15
N ALA A 429 -15.11 -13.90 1.21
CA ALA A 429 -16.11 -13.63 0.18
C ALA A 429 -16.37 -12.13 0.01
N GLU A 430 -16.51 -11.37 1.10
CA GLU A 430 -16.66 -9.92 1.04
C GLU A 430 -15.42 -9.23 0.46
N HIS A 431 -14.23 -9.73 0.79
CA HIS A 431 -12.97 -9.25 0.21
C HIS A 431 -12.92 -9.48 -1.32
N ILE A 432 -13.25 -10.69 -1.79
CA ILE A 432 -13.36 -11.02 -3.22
C ILE A 432 -14.33 -10.05 -3.92
N LEU A 433 -15.50 -9.83 -3.34
CA LEU A 433 -16.54 -8.97 -3.91
C LEU A 433 -16.13 -7.49 -3.97
N LEU A 434 -15.43 -7.01 -2.93
CA LEU A 434 -14.89 -5.66 -2.91
C LEU A 434 -13.90 -5.44 -4.06
N LEU A 435 -12.99 -6.39 -4.26
CA LEU A 435 -12.03 -6.35 -5.36
C LEU A 435 -12.72 -6.40 -6.72
N LYS A 436 -13.73 -7.26 -6.88
CA LYS A 436 -14.53 -7.37 -8.11
C LYS A 436 -15.28 -6.07 -8.44
N LYS A 437 -15.84 -5.38 -7.45
CA LYS A 437 -16.48 -4.07 -7.64
C LYS A 437 -15.49 -3.02 -8.15
N ARG A 438 -14.27 -2.98 -7.62
CA ARG A 438 -13.23 -2.05 -8.10
C ARG A 438 -12.77 -2.34 -9.51
N ALA A 439 -12.63 -3.62 -9.85
CA ALA A 439 -12.31 -4.04 -11.21
C ALA A 439 -13.32 -3.48 -12.21
N LYS A 440 -14.63 -3.66 -11.92
CA LYS A 440 -15.73 -3.12 -12.73
C LYS A 440 -15.62 -1.60 -12.86
N SER A 441 -15.46 -0.87 -11.75
CA SER A 441 -15.36 0.61 -11.79
C SER A 441 -14.15 1.12 -12.59
N LYS A 442 -13.01 0.43 -12.53
CA LYS A 442 -11.81 0.80 -13.30
C LYS A 442 -12.02 0.55 -14.80
N MET A 443 -12.66 -0.56 -15.17
CA MET A 443 -13.04 -0.86 -16.55
C MET A 443 -14.03 0.17 -17.11
N ASP A 444 -15.00 0.61 -16.31
CA ASP A 444 -15.97 1.64 -16.70
C ASP A 444 -15.28 3.00 -16.94
N GLN A 445 -14.33 3.38 -16.08
CA GLN A 445 -13.52 4.59 -16.26
C GLN A 445 -12.65 4.53 -17.52
N ASP A 446 -11.98 3.40 -17.77
CA ASP A 446 -11.16 3.21 -18.97
C ASP A 446 -12.00 3.25 -20.26
N ARG A 447 -13.25 2.77 -20.21
CA ARG A 447 -14.19 2.82 -21.34
C ARG A 447 -14.67 4.23 -21.63
N ILE A 448 -15.04 4.99 -20.61
CA ILE A 448 -15.43 6.41 -20.74
C ILE A 448 -14.25 7.25 -21.25
N GLY A 449 -13.01 6.92 -20.87
CA GLY A 449 -11.82 7.56 -21.41
C GLY A 449 -11.64 7.32 -22.90
N ARG A 450 -11.89 6.11 -23.41
CA ARG A 450 -11.73 5.78 -24.84
C ARG A 450 -12.85 6.30 -25.73
N GLU A 451 -14.06 6.50 -25.21
CA GLU A 451 -15.17 7.10 -25.96
C GLU A 451 -15.05 8.64 -26.08
N ASN A 452 -14.18 9.26 -25.27
CA ASN A 452 -13.95 10.72 -25.25
C ASN A 452 -12.63 11.16 -25.93
N PHE A 453 -11.96 10.29 -26.69
CA PHE A 453 -10.77 10.61 -27.47
C PHE A 453 -10.95 10.34 -28.96
#